data_AF-A0A4Z0E6H2-F1
#
_entry.id   AF-A0A4Z0E6H2-F1
#
_cell.length_a   1.000
_cell.length_b   1.000
_cell.length_c   1.000
_cell.angle_alpha   90.00
_cell.angle_beta   90.00
_cell.angle_gamma   90.00
#
_symmetry.space_group_name_H-M   'P 1'
#
loop_
_entity.id
_entity.type
_entity.pdbx_description
1 polymer ?
#
loop_
_entity_poly.entity_id
_entity_poly.type
_entity_poly.pdbx_seq_one_letter_code
_entity_poly.pdbx_strand_id
1 'polypeptide(L)'
;MWLLAQGQTVPEVAAVTGFVSRWLEQLARRYNQFGPDALGDRRHRNGATARLLTPALLDRLRTRLETPPPDGGTWTTTKIAAWMAQDLGLVSVYPQRAWDALQAIGWTIQAPRPRNPAAASPDEQAAFKKNAPPFSPRKKHASPTARSRSSAPTSTASG
;
A
#
# COMPACT_ATOMS: atom_id res chain seq x y z
N MET A 1 29.25 3.29 -16.47
CA MET A 1 29.08 2.49 -17.71
C MET A 1 29.26 3.30 -18.96
N TRP A 2 28.58 4.45 -19.11
CA TRP A 2 28.73 5.31 -20.29
C TRP A 2 30.20 5.65 -20.61
N LEU A 3 31.00 6.11 -19.63
CA LEU A 3 32.43 6.40 -19.84
C LEU A 3 33.24 5.20 -20.34
N LEU A 4 33.02 4.01 -19.78
CA LEU A 4 33.66 2.77 -20.24
C LEU A 4 33.23 2.42 -21.67
N ALA A 5 31.97 2.66 -22.02
CA ALA A 5 31.46 2.45 -23.38
C ALA A 5 32.00 3.48 -24.39
N GLN A 6 32.47 4.65 -23.93
CA GLN A 6 33.20 5.64 -24.73
C GLN A 6 34.69 5.29 -24.89
N GLY A 7 35.14 4.13 -24.38
CA GLY A 7 36.53 3.68 -24.50
C GLY A 7 37.49 4.22 -23.44
N GLN A 8 36.99 4.93 -22.42
CA GLN A 8 37.80 5.39 -21.29
C GLN A 8 38.32 4.20 -20.48
N THR A 9 39.55 4.29 -19.99
CA THR A 9 40.17 3.23 -19.21
C THR A 9 39.61 3.18 -17.77
N VAL A 10 39.70 2.02 -17.12
CA VAL A 10 39.20 1.85 -15.74
C VAL A 10 39.82 2.87 -14.75
N PRO A 11 41.14 3.17 -14.79
CA PRO A 11 41.73 4.18 -13.91
C PRO A 11 41.16 5.60 -14.12
N GLU A 12 40.93 6.02 -15.37
CA GLU A 12 40.34 7.32 -15.68
C GLU A 12 38.91 7.42 -15.15
N VAL A 13 38.12 6.36 -15.35
CA VAL A 13 36.75 6.29 -14.83
C VAL A 13 36.75 6.28 -13.30
N ALA A 14 37.70 5.59 -12.66
CA ALA A 14 37.85 5.59 -11.19
C ALA A 14 38.13 7.00 -10.66
N ALA A 15 39.05 7.73 -11.29
CA ALA A 15 39.39 9.09 -10.90
C ALA A 15 38.19 10.06 -11.03
N VAL A 16 37.40 9.95 -12.10
CA VAL A 16 36.24 10.83 -12.34
C VAL A 16 35.05 10.49 -11.44
N THR A 17 34.82 9.20 -11.17
CA THR A 17 33.60 8.75 -10.45
C THR A 17 33.81 8.54 -8.95
N GLY A 18 35.06 8.48 -8.48
CA GLY A 18 35.40 8.14 -7.10
C GLY A 18 35.21 6.66 -6.76
N PHE A 19 34.87 5.81 -7.73
CA PHE A 19 34.79 4.36 -7.50
C PHE A 19 36.16 3.72 -7.58
N VAL A 20 36.38 2.68 -6.78
CA VAL A 20 37.58 1.84 -6.87
C VAL A 20 37.57 1.00 -8.15
N SER A 21 38.74 0.82 -8.78
CA SER A 21 38.90 0.10 -10.07
C SER A 21 38.27 -1.29 -10.06
N ARG A 22 38.47 -2.06 -8.98
CA ARG A 22 37.88 -3.40 -8.79
C ARG A 22 36.35 -3.39 -8.90
N TRP A 23 35.69 -2.35 -8.38
CA TRP A 23 34.24 -2.23 -8.46
C TRP A 23 33.78 -1.95 -9.89
N LEU A 24 34.49 -1.08 -10.62
CA LEU A 24 34.20 -0.77 -12.02
C LEU A 24 34.36 -2.00 -12.92
N GLU A 25 35.41 -2.81 -12.72
CA GLU A 25 35.60 -4.08 -13.43
C GLU A 25 34.45 -5.06 -13.16
N GLN A 26 34.04 -5.19 -11.90
CA GLN A 26 32.91 -6.03 -11.53
C GLN A 26 31.59 -5.53 -12.15
N LEU A 27 31.38 -4.21 -12.17
CA LEU A 27 30.22 -3.58 -12.77
C LEU A 27 30.19 -3.81 -14.29
N ALA A 28 31.33 -3.66 -14.96
CA ALA A 28 31.49 -3.89 -16.39
C ALA A 28 31.25 -5.37 -16.74
N ARG A 29 31.85 -6.31 -16.00
CA ARG A 29 31.61 -7.75 -16.17
C ARG A 29 30.13 -8.08 -16.00
N ARG A 30 29.48 -7.53 -14.96
CA ARG A 30 28.05 -7.77 -14.70
C ARG A 30 27.18 -7.23 -15.83
N TYR A 31 27.45 -6.01 -16.28
CA TYR A 31 26.74 -5.42 -17.42
C TYR A 31 26.91 -6.26 -18.69
N ASN A 32 28.13 -6.69 -19.00
CA ASN A 32 28.39 -7.49 -20.20
C ASN A 32 27.73 -8.88 -20.13
N GLN A 33 27.59 -9.47 -18.94
CA GLN A 33 26.98 -10.79 -18.77
C GLN A 33 25.45 -10.77 -18.72
N PHE A 34 24.85 -9.75 -18.10
CA PHE A 34 23.43 -9.75 -17.75
C PHE A 34 22.66 -8.54 -18.28
N GLY A 35 23.33 -7.63 -19.00
CA GLY A 35 22.74 -6.44 -19.57
C GLY A 35 22.50 -5.30 -18.57
N PRO A 36 21.83 -4.22 -19.02
CA PRO A 36 21.58 -3.02 -18.21
C PRO A 36 20.72 -3.29 -16.97
N ASP A 37 19.74 -4.20 -17.05
CA ASP A 37 18.83 -4.51 -15.94
C ASP A 37 19.55 -5.05 -14.70
N ALA A 38 20.74 -5.64 -14.88
CA ALA A 38 21.54 -6.13 -13.79
C ALA A 38 22.20 -5.01 -12.97
N LEU A 39 22.21 -3.76 -13.46
CA LEU A 39 22.84 -2.64 -12.77
C LEU A 39 22.00 -2.00 -11.67
N GLY A 40 20.68 -2.18 -11.70
CA GLY A 40 19.75 -1.58 -10.74
C GLY A 40 19.89 -2.09 -9.30
N ASP A 41 19.13 -1.50 -8.39
CA ASP A 41 19.04 -1.98 -7.01
C ASP A 41 18.40 -3.38 -6.99
N ARG A 42 19.17 -4.37 -6.55
CA ARG A 42 18.74 -5.77 -6.48
C ARG A 42 18.24 -6.18 -5.11
N ARG A 43 18.23 -5.30 -4.11
CA ARG A 43 17.81 -5.63 -2.73
C ARG A 43 16.41 -6.23 -2.67
N HIS A 44 15.48 -5.69 -3.45
CA HIS A 44 14.11 -6.21 -3.53
C HIS A 44 14.01 -7.63 -4.08
N ARG A 45 14.92 -8.03 -4.98
CA ARG A 45 14.93 -9.36 -5.61
C ARG A 45 15.94 -10.32 -4.97
N ASN A 46 16.77 -9.83 -4.06
CA ASN A 46 17.76 -10.60 -3.30
C ASN A 46 17.28 -10.83 -1.86
N GLY A 47 15.99 -11.17 -1.72
CA GLY A 47 15.39 -11.52 -0.44
C GLY A 47 15.66 -12.97 -0.08
N ALA A 48 15.74 -13.28 1.21
CA ALA A 48 15.68 -14.66 1.68
C ALA A 48 14.26 -15.22 1.47
N THR A 49 14.15 -16.53 1.29
CA THR A 49 12.85 -17.23 1.25
C THR A 49 12.02 -16.87 2.47
N ALA A 50 10.74 -16.52 2.26
CA ALA A 50 9.82 -16.19 3.33
C ALA A 50 9.67 -17.37 4.29
N ARG A 51 10.00 -17.16 5.57
CA ARG A 51 9.88 -18.20 6.62
C ARG A 51 8.53 -18.17 7.34
N LEU A 52 7.94 -16.98 7.44
CA LEU A 52 6.68 -16.76 8.16
C LEU A 52 5.50 -16.77 7.19
N LEU A 53 5.47 -15.84 6.22
CA LEU A 53 4.39 -15.69 5.26
C LEU A 53 4.57 -16.64 4.07
N THR A 54 4.54 -17.94 4.36
CA THR A 54 4.58 -18.98 3.32
C THR A 54 3.22 -19.09 2.61
N PRO A 55 3.19 -19.51 1.33
CA PRO A 55 1.91 -19.72 0.63
C PRO A 55 0.96 -20.65 1.40
N ALA A 56 1.48 -21.74 1.97
CA ALA A 56 0.69 -22.69 2.74
C ALA A 56 0.04 -22.06 3.99
N LEU A 57 0.74 -21.16 4.70
CA LEU A 57 0.15 -20.44 5.83
C LEU A 57 -0.95 -19.48 5.36
N LEU A 58 -0.72 -18.77 4.25
CA LEU A 58 -1.70 -17.82 3.70
C LEU A 58 -2.98 -18.53 3.24
N ASP A 59 -2.86 -19.74 2.67
CA ASP A 59 -4.02 -20.57 2.32
C ASP A 59 -4.80 -21.02 3.55
N ARG A 60 -4.11 -21.51 4.60
CA ARG A 60 -4.75 -21.84 5.88
C ARG A 60 -5.42 -20.62 6.52
N LEU A 61 -4.79 -19.44 6.42
CA LEU A 61 -5.36 -18.19 6.93
C LEU A 61 -6.65 -17.85 6.19
N ARG A 62 -6.69 -18.01 4.87
CA ARG A 62 -7.91 -17.78 4.07
C ARG A 62 -9.05 -18.66 4.56
N THR A 63 -8.81 -19.97 4.74
CA THR A 63 -9.82 -20.91 5.29
C THR A 63 -10.20 -20.54 6.71
N ARG A 64 -9.26 -20.12 7.55
CA ARG A 64 -9.56 -19.77 8.94
C ARG A 64 -10.50 -18.58 9.06
N LEU A 65 -10.34 -17.58 8.19
CA LEU A 65 -11.13 -16.34 8.21
C LEU A 65 -12.59 -16.55 7.79
N GLU A 66 -12.94 -17.69 7.17
CA GLU A 66 -14.33 -18.05 6.83
C GLU A 66 -15.18 -18.29 8.08
N THR A 67 -14.54 -18.69 9.17
CA THR A 67 -15.19 -18.93 10.46
C THR A 67 -14.91 -17.77 11.42
N PRO A 68 -15.87 -17.42 12.30
CA PRO A 68 -15.66 -16.35 13.27
C PRO A 68 -14.50 -16.66 14.23
N PRO A 69 -13.95 -15.62 14.88
CA PRO A 69 -12.97 -15.78 15.94
C PRO A 69 -13.52 -16.66 17.10
N PRO A 70 -12.66 -17.41 17.81
CA PRO A 70 -13.11 -18.32 18.88
C PRO A 70 -13.79 -17.59 20.05
N ASP A 71 -13.38 -16.35 20.30
CA ASP A 71 -13.89 -15.47 21.35
C ASP A 71 -15.11 -14.63 20.91
N GLY A 72 -15.59 -14.85 19.68
CA GLY A 72 -16.67 -14.06 19.08
C GLY A 72 -16.24 -12.69 18.54
N GLY A 73 -17.17 -12.00 17.88
CA GLY A 73 -16.94 -10.69 17.26
C GLY A 73 -16.14 -10.73 15.96
N THR A 74 -15.45 -9.63 15.64
CA THR A 74 -14.70 -9.47 14.38
C THR A 74 -13.25 -9.91 14.52
N TRP A 75 -12.67 -10.42 13.44
CA TRP A 75 -11.23 -10.65 13.31
C TRP A 75 -10.44 -9.35 13.47
N THR A 76 -9.49 -9.35 14.40
CA THR A 76 -8.51 -8.28 14.57
C THR A 76 -7.10 -8.79 14.28
N THR A 77 -6.19 -7.89 13.96
CA THR A 77 -4.79 -8.22 13.68
C THR A 77 -4.13 -9.01 14.82
N THR A 78 -4.44 -8.68 16.07
CA THR A 78 -3.92 -9.41 17.25
C THR A 78 -4.44 -10.84 17.33
N LYS A 79 -5.74 -11.05 17.03
CA LYS A 79 -6.32 -12.41 17.01
C LYS A 79 -5.69 -13.27 15.92
N ILE A 80 -5.42 -12.67 14.77
CA ILE A 80 -4.76 -13.36 13.65
C ILE A 80 -3.31 -13.67 14.01
N ALA A 81 -2.59 -12.74 14.64
CA ALA A 81 -1.22 -12.99 15.10
C ALA A 81 -1.15 -14.14 16.11
N ALA A 82 -2.10 -14.22 17.06
CA ALA A 82 -2.21 -15.34 17.98
C ALA A 82 -2.49 -16.66 17.25
N TRP A 83 -3.41 -16.66 16.29
CA TRP A 83 -3.69 -17.84 15.47
C TRP A 83 -2.48 -18.28 14.63
N MET A 84 -1.77 -17.35 13.98
CA MET A 84 -0.55 -17.65 13.22
C MET A 84 0.55 -18.24 14.10
N ALA A 85 0.71 -17.73 15.33
CA ALA A 85 1.68 -18.27 16.28
C ALA A 85 1.36 -19.72 16.64
N GLN A 86 0.08 -20.03 16.90
CA GLN A 86 -0.39 -21.38 17.18
C GLN A 86 -0.20 -22.31 15.98
N ASP A 87 -0.61 -21.89 14.78
CA ASP A 87 -0.50 -22.69 13.55
C ASP A 87 0.95 -23.03 13.19
N LEU A 88 1.88 -22.13 13.48
CA LEU A 88 3.32 -22.31 13.20
C LEU A 88 4.11 -22.91 14.38
N GLY A 89 3.49 -23.14 15.54
CA GLY A 89 4.20 -23.59 16.74
C GLY A 89 5.22 -22.57 17.29
N LEU A 90 4.97 -21.28 17.07
CA LEU A 90 5.82 -20.18 17.55
C LEU A 90 5.29 -19.61 18.87
N VAL A 91 6.20 -19.10 19.70
CA VAL A 91 5.83 -18.43 20.97
C VAL A 91 4.94 -17.21 20.73
N SER A 92 5.27 -16.41 19.72
CA SER A 92 4.46 -15.27 19.30
C SER A 92 4.76 -14.87 17.86
N VAL A 93 3.80 -14.19 17.25
CA VAL A 93 3.96 -13.49 15.98
C VAL A 93 3.63 -12.03 16.23
N TYR A 94 4.46 -11.12 15.74
CA TYR A 94 4.22 -9.69 15.90
C TYR A 94 2.98 -9.26 15.09
N PRO A 95 2.06 -8.44 15.64
CA PRO A 95 0.82 -8.06 14.95
C PRO A 95 1.03 -7.46 13.56
N GLN A 96 2.12 -6.73 13.33
CA GLN A 96 2.42 -6.22 11.99
C GLN A 96 2.56 -7.33 10.95
N ARG A 97 3.08 -8.51 11.32
CA ARG A 97 3.18 -9.65 10.41
C ARG A 97 1.83 -10.27 10.08
N ALA A 98 0.90 -10.23 11.03
CA ALA A 98 -0.49 -10.61 10.75
C ALA A 98 -1.16 -9.62 9.79
N TRP A 99 -0.86 -8.33 9.91
CA TRP A 99 -1.32 -7.32 8.95
C TRP A 99 -0.72 -7.54 7.56
N ASP A 100 0.59 -7.79 7.46
CA ASP A 100 1.26 -8.16 6.21
C ASP A 100 0.59 -9.40 5.58
N ALA A 101 0.22 -10.40 6.39
CA ALA A 101 -0.49 -11.59 5.93
C ALA A 101 -1.88 -11.27 5.36
N LEU A 102 -2.65 -10.43 6.06
CA LEU A 102 -3.96 -9.96 5.60
C LEU A 102 -3.88 -9.19 4.28
N GLN A 103 -2.88 -8.31 4.15
CA GLN A 103 -2.61 -7.59 2.91
C GLN A 103 -2.29 -8.57 1.77
N ALA A 104 -1.45 -9.58 2.04
CA ALA A 104 -1.05 -10.57 1.04
C ALA A 104 -2.23 -11.41 0.49
N ILE A 105 -3.24 -11.69 1.32
CA ILE A 105 -4.46 -12.41 0.89
C ILE A 105 -5.56 -11.49 0.36
N GLY A 106 -5.35 -10.17 0.33
CA GLY A 106 -6.32 -9.17 -0.13
C GLY A 106 -7.52 -8.99 0.81
N TRP A 107 -7.37 -9.26 2.10
CA TRP A 107 -8.48 -9.21 3.05
C TRP A 107 -8.81 -7.79 3.47
N THR A 108 -10.09 -7.43 3.40
CA THR A 108 -10.60 -6.12 3.82
C THR A 108 -11.13 -6.17 5.25
N ILE A 109 -10.81 -5.13 6.03
CA ILE A 109 -11.29 -4.99 7.41
C ILE A 109 -12.83 -4.98 7.43
N GLN A 110 -13.41 -5.95 8.14
CA GLN A 110 -14.86 -6.07 8.33
C GLN A 110 -15.33 -5.17 9.49
N ALA A 111 -15.11 -3.86 9.38
CA ALA A 111 -15.62 -2.89 10.35
C ALA A 111 -17.02 -2.42 9.89
N PRO A 112 -18.11 -2.84 10.56
CA PRO A 112 -19.43 -2.30 10.25
C PRO A 112 -19.42 -0.80 10.56
N ARG A 113 -20.03 0.00 9.67
CA ARG A 113 -20.12 1.44 9.87
C ARG A 113 -20.83 1.72 11.21
N PRO A 114 -20.25 2.54 12.11
CA PRO A 114 -20.90 2.89 13.36
C PRO A 114 -22.27 3.48 13.08
N ARG A 115 -23.29 2.95 13.77
CA ARG A 115 -24.68 3.38 13.62
C ARG A 115 -24.89 4.66 14.42
N ASN A 116 -25.47 5.68 13.81
CA ASN A 116 -25.76 6.95 14.51
C ASN A 116 -26.68 6.66 15.71
N PRO A 117 -26.32 7.03 16.94
CA PRO A 117 -27.20 6.86 18.09
C PRO A 117 -28.50 7.67 17.97
N ALA A 118 -28.49 8.78 17.23
CA ALA A 118 -29.68 9.54 16.88
C ALA A 118 -30.34 9.06 15.57
N ALA A 119 -30.10 7.82 15.14
CA ALA A 119 -30.79 7.26 13.99
C ALA A 119 -32.29 7.13 14.29
N ALA A 120 -33.11 7.62 13.37
CA ALA A 120 -34.55 7.52 13.45
C ALA A 120 -35.00 6.05 13.61
N SER A 121 -36.01 5.83 14.44
CA SER A 121 -36.63 4.51 14.60
C SER A 121 -37.27 4.05 13.27
N PRO A 122 -37.52 2.74 13.09
CA PRO A 122 -38.17 2.24 11.87
C PRO A 122 -39.50 2.94 11.58
N ASP A 123 -40.27 3.26 12.63
CA ASP A 123 -41.57 3.93 12.52
C ASP A 123 -41.42 5.39 12.11
N GLU A 124 -40.44 6.11 12.66
CA GLU A 124 -40.11 7.48 12.28
C GLU A 124 -39.64 7.57 10.81
N GLN A 125 -38.84 6.58 10.37
CA GLN A 125 -38.42 6.48 8.97
C GLN A 125 -39.60 6.20 8.04
N ALA A 126 -40.53 5.32 8.43
CA ALA A 126 -41.73 5.01 7.67
C ALA A 126 -42.65 6.23 7.56
N ALA A 127 -42.85 6.97 8.66
CA ALA A 127 -43.61 8.20 8.69
C ALA A 127 -42.98 9.28 7.79
N PHE A 128 -41.66 9.49 7.88
CA PHE A 128 -40.95 10.43 7.01
C PHE A 128 -41.05 10.04 5.54
N LYS A 129 -40.86 8.75 5.20
CA LYS A 129 -40.95 8.27 3.81
C LYS A 129 -42.36 8.48 3.22
N LYS A 130 -43.41 8.30 4.03
CA LYS A 130 -44.80 8.52 3.62
C LYS A 130 -45.15 10.01 3.48
N ASN A 131 -44.56 10.86 4.31
CA ASN A 131 -44.86 12.30 4.40
C ASN A 131 -43.79 13.20 3.76
N ALA A 132 -42.82 12.62 3.06
CA ALA A 132 -41.75 13.38 2.45
C ALA A 132 -42.33 14.30 1.36
N PRO A 133 -42.02 15.61 1.36
CA PRO A 133 -42.45 16.49 0.29
C PRO A 133 -41.84 16.01 -1.05
N PRO A 134 -42.52 16.21 -2.18
CA PRO A 134 -41.97 15.87 -3.48
C PRO A 134 -40.64 16.62 -3.69
N PHE A 135 -39.69 15.94 -4.36
CA PHE A 135 -38.39 16.52 -4.68
C PHE A 135 -38.57 17.92 -5.27
N SER A 136 -37.91 18.91 -4.67
CA SER A 136 -37.91 20.26 -5.23
C SER A 136 -37.27 20.22 -6.63
N PRO A 137 -37.79 21.01 -7.59
CA PRO A 137 -37.20 21.06 -8.92
C PRO A 137 -35.72 21.41 -8.80
N ARG A 138 -34.87 20.65 -9.48
CA ARG A 138 -33.43 20.89 -9.51
C ARG A 138 -33.20 22.33 -9.98
N LYS A 139 -32.72 23.22 -9.09
CA LYS A 139 -32.42 24.60 -9.46
C LYS A 139 -31.46 24.56 -10.65
N LYS A 140 -31.86 25.13 -11.79
CA LYS A 140 -30.95 25.33 -12.91
C LYS A 140 -29.82 26.21 -12.38
N HIS A 141 -28.58 25.71 -12.42
CA HIS A 141 -27.43 26.54 -12.12
C HIS A 141 -27.49 27.74 -13.07
N ALA A 142 -27.49 28.95 -12.51
CA ALA A 142 -27.34 30.14 -13.33
C ALA A 142 -25.99 30.03 -14.03
N SER A 143 -26.00 29.90 -15.35
CA SER A 143 -24.79 30.05 -16.16
C SER A 143 -24.25 31.46 -15.86
N PRO A 144 -23.03 31.62 -15.34
CA PRO A 144 -22.46 32.94 -15.10
C PRO A 144 -22.46 33.72 -16.42
N THR A 145 -23.18 34.82 -16.49
CA THR A 145 -23.22 35.70 -17.68
C THR A 145 -21.92 36.50 -17.85
N ALA A 146 -21.06 36.49 -16.83
CA ALA A 146 -19.75 37.10 -16.86
C ALA A 146 -18.68 36.12 -16.37
N ARG A 147 -17.52 36.15 -17.02
CA ARG A 147 -16.33 35.41 -16.59
C ARG A 147 -15.92 35.92 -15.20
N SER A 148 -15.79 35.01 -14.23
CA SER A 148 -15.21 35.32 -12.92
C SER A 148 -13.85 35.98 -13.12
N ARG A 149 -13.65 37.18 -12.57
CA ARG A 149 -12.35 37.84 -12.56
C ARG A 149 -11.46 37.07 -11.59
N SER A 150 -10.51 36.30 -12.13
CA SER A 150 -9.41 35.74 -11.33
C SER A 150 -8.68 36.91 -10.67
N SER A 151 -8.60 36.90 -9.34
CA SER A 151 -7.71 37.78 -8.60
C SER A 151 -6.26 37.54 -9.02
N ALA A 152 -5.45 38.60 -8.98
CA ALA A 152 -4.03 38.52 -9.32
C ALA A 152 -3.30 37.49 -8.44
N PRO A 153 -2.31 36.75 -8.97
CA PRO A 153 -1.52 35.81 -8.18
C PRO A 153 -0.81 36.55 -7.04
N THR A 154 -0.88 36.00 -5.83
CA THR A 154 -0.09 36.49 -4.70
C THR A 154 1.39 36.31 -5.02
N SER A 155 2.13 37.42 -5.10
CA SER A 155 3.58 37.44 -5.17
C SER A 155 4.17 36.77 -3.93
N THR A 156 4.66 35.54 -4.05
CA THR A 156 5.62 34.96 -3.09
C THR A 156 6.99 35.57 -3.34
N ALA A 157 7.22 36.77 -2.79
CA ALA A 157 8.54 37.37 -2.69
C ALA A 157 8.67 38.09 -1.35
N SER A 158 9.52 37.54 -0.48
CA SER A 158 10.21 38.09 0.70
C SER A 158 10.43 36.89 1.64
N GLY A 159 11.60 36.54 2.13
CA GLY A 159 12.98 37.03 2.04
C GLY A 159 13.83 36.08 2.87
#